data_AF-A0A3G6JDC7-F1
#
_entry.id   AF-A0A3G6JDC7-F1
#
_cell.length_a   1.000
_cell.length_b   1.000
_cell.length_c   1.000
_cell.angle_alpha   90.00
_cell.angle_beta   90.00
_cell.angle_gamma   90.00
#
_symmetry.space_group_name_H-M   'P 1'
#
loop_
_entity.id
_entity.type
_entity.pdbx_description
1 polymer ?
#
loop_
_entity_poly.entity_id
_entity_poly.type
_entity_poly.pdbx_seq_one_letter_code
_entity_poly.pdbx_strand_id
1 'polypeptide(L)'
;MIKRRLVGGILLLVLALFELLLFITYCVEYLDYSQLTDAVFMSKYLVFMIWSIVLGIIYIATCKRRPVKWQEVTLACITPALTLFTYSSLIAYLPAYNLFRLVLFFLIVFQCLGLPGKNGFKDYPYKDQGHDSQSQGHDSQSIDKLAKLKELLDSGAITQEEFDQEKEKIWK
;
A
#
# COMPACT_ATOMS: atom_id res chain seq x y z
N MET A 1 4.76 -5.52 10.85
CA MET A 1 5.01 -5.73 9.42
C MET A 1 3.78 -6.36 8.81
N ILE A 2 3.27 -5.84 7.70
CA ILE A 2 2.12 -6.38 6.98
C ILE A 2 2.57 -7.61 6.20
N LYS A 3 2.46 -8.80 6.82
CA LYS A 3 2.94 -10.07 6.26
C LYS A 3 2.37 -10.36 4.87
N ARG A 4 1.09 -10.07 4.65
CA ARG A 4 0.41 -10.24 3.36
C ARG A 4 1.06 -9.48 2.22
N ARG A 5 1.50 -8.24 2.47
CA ARG A 5 2.20 -7.42 1.47
C ARG A 5 3.59 -7.91 1.16
N LEU A 6 4.31 -8.34 2.19
CA LEU A 6 5.62 -8.94 1.97
C LEU A 6 5.49 -10.18 1.07
N VAL A 7 4.58 -11.10 1.43
CA VAL A 7 4.37 -12.34 0.67
C VAL A 7 3.87 -12.02 -0.75
N GLY A 8 2.85 -11.17 -0.89
CA GLY A 8 2.32 -10.78 -2.19
C GLY A 8 3.37 -10.09 -3.06
N GLY A 9 4.21 -9.22 -2.47
CA GLY A 9 5.28 -8.54 -3.19
C GLY A 9 6.39 -9.49 -3.66
N ILE A 10 6.81 -10.44 -2.81
CA ILE A 10 7.77 -11.48 -3.21
C ILE A 10 7.19 -12.35 -4.32
N LEU A 11 5.95 -12.80 -4.19
CA LEU A 11 5.28 -13.61 -5.22
C LEU A 11 5.16 -12.86 -6.56
N LEU A 12 4.85 -11.56 -6.53
CA LEU A 12 4.82 -10.72 -7.74
C LEU A 12 6.21 -10.60 -8.39
N LEU A 13 7.27 -10.46 -7.61
CA LEU A 13 8.64 -10.41 -8.17
C LEU A 13 9.08 -11.76 -8.74
N VAL A 14 8.75 -12.87 -8.07
CA VAL A 14 9.01 -14.22 -8.58
C VAL A 14 8.22 -14.46 -9.87
N LEU A 15 6.95 -14.03 -9.91
CA LEU A 15 6.15 -14.10 -11.11
C LEU A 15 6.78 -13.26 -12.23
N ALA A 16 7.16 -12.01 -11.95
CA ALA A 16 7.80 -11.13 -12.93
C ALA A 16 9.10 -11.71 -13.51
N LEU A 17 9.90 -12.41 -12.70
CA LEU A 17 11.07 -13.13 -13.19
C LEU A 17 10.69 -14.26 -14.15
N PHE A 18 9.62 -15.00 -13.85
CA PHE A 18 9.08 -16.01 -14.74
C PHE A 18 8.52 -15.39 -16.03
N GLU A 19 7.80 -14.26 -15.94
CA GLU A 19 7.32 -13.49 -17.10
C GLU A 19 8.47 -13.03 -17.99
N LEU A 20 9.57 -12.57 -17.39
CA LEU A 20 10.77 -12.17 -18.10
C LEU A 20 11.40 -13.35 -18.86
N LEU A 21 11.49 -14.52 -18.24
CA LEU A 21 11.99 -15.72 -18.92
C LEU A 21 11.11 -16.09 -20.11
N LEU A 22 9.78 -16.07 -19.95
CA LEU A 22 8.86 -16.31 -21.06
C LEU A 22 9.01 -15.28 -22.17
N PHE A 23 9.08 -14.00 -21.82
CA PHE A 23 9.28 -12.92 -22.77
C PHE A 23 10.57 -13.12 -23.58
N ILE A 24 11.68 -13.44 -22.92
CA ILE A 24 12.96 -13.70 -23.60
C ILE A 24 12.87 -14.92 -24.52
N THR A 25 12.33 -16.05 -24.06
CA THR A 25 12.17 -17.25 -24.88
C THR A 25 11.37 -16.95 -26.14
N TYR A 26 10.26 -16.24 -26.00
CA TYR A 26 9.44 -15.85 -27.14
C TYR A 26 10.13 -14.84 -28.06
N CYS A 27 10.88 -13.88 -27.52
CA CYS A 27 11.66 -12.95 -28.34
C CYS A 27 12.74 -13.68 -29.16
N VAL A 28 13.38 -14.70 -28.59
CA VAL A 28 14.39 -15.51 -29.30
C VAL A 28 13.74 -16.34 -30.41
N GLU A 29 12.63 -17.02 -30.12
CA GLU A 29 11.89 -17.81 -31.11
C GLU A 29 11.30 -16.93 -32.24
N TYR A 30 10.95 -15.67 -31.92
CA TYR A 30 10.40 -14.70 -32.87
C TYR A 30 11.45 -14.07 -33.80
N LEU A 31 12.74 -14.13 -33.49
CA LEU A 31 13.78 -13.68 -34.44
C LEU A 31 13.71 -14.44 -35.77
N ASP A 32 13.13 -15.65 -35.77
CA ASP A 32 12.99 -16.51 -36.95
C ASP A 32 11.64 -16.37 -37.70
N TYR A 33 10.60 -15.77 -37.09
CA TYR A 33 9.25 -15.68 -37.67
C TYR A 33 8.64 -14.27 -37.51
N SER A 34 8.50 -13.52 -38.62
CA SER A 34 8.09 -12.11 -38.63
C SER A 34 6.57 -11.86 -38.73
N GLN A 35 5.77 -12.43 -37.82
CA GLN A 35 4.32 -12.20 -37.79
C GLN A 35 3.94 -10.95 -36.97
N LEU A 36 3.53 -9.86 -37.63
CA LEU A 36 3.16 -8.57 -37.02
C LEU A 36 2.25 -8.68 -35.77
N THR A 37 1.31 -9.63 -35.77
CA THR A 37 0.38 -9.88 -34.64
C THR A 37 1.09 -10.30 -33.36
N ASP A 38 2.16 -11.08 -33.43
CA ASP A 38 2.87 -11.58 -32.25
C ASP A 38 3.80 -10.50 -31.69
N ALA A 39 4.41 -9.67 -32.54
CA ALA A 39 5.15 -8.49 -32.10
C ALA A 39 4.24 -7.51 -31.31
N VAL A 40 3.01 -7.29 -31.79
CA VAL A 40 2.03 -6.46 -31.09
C VAL A 40 1.65 -7.09 -29.74
N PHE A 41 1.43 -8.39 -29.69
CA PHE A 41 1.17 -9.10 -28.43
C PHE A 41 2.32 -8.95 -27.42
N MET A 42 3.56 -9.18 -27.85
CA MET A 42 4.74 -9.10 -26.98
C MET A 42 4.97 -7.68 -26.45
N SER A 43 4.76 -6.66 -27.29
CA SER A 43 4.87 -5.25 -26.85
C SER A 43 3.87 -4.92 -25.73
N LYS A 44 2.64 -5.45 -25.81
CA LYS A 44 1.60 -5.28 -24.78
C LYS A 44 1.91 -6.10 -23.53
N TYR A 45 2.47 -7.30 -23.69
CA TYR A 45 2.86 -8.16 -22.58
C TYR A 45 4.01 -7.57 -21.75
N LEU A 46 4.96 -6.89 -22.39
CA LEU A 46 6.04 -6.18 -21.71
C LEU A 46 5.51 -5.18 -20.66
N VAL A 47 4.41 -4.48 -20.96
CA VAL A 47 3.77 -3.54 -20.03
C VAL A 47 3.26 -4.25 -18.78
N PHE A 48 2.71 -5.47 -18.92
CA PHE A 48 2.27 -6.29 -17.78
C PHE A 48 3.43 -6.69 -16.88
N MET A 49 4.54 -7.13 -17.48
CA MET A 49 5.75 -7.51 -16.75
C MET A 49 6.35 -6.33 -15.98
N ILE A 50 6.42 -5.15 -16.59
CA ILE A 50 6.89 -3.95 -15.89
C ILE A 50 5.95 -3.61 -14.73
N TRP A 51 4.63 -3.71 -14.95
CA TRP A 51 3.64 -3.44 -13.92
C TRP A 51 3.71 -4.42 -12.73
N SER A 52 3.96 -5.71 -12.98
CA SER A 52 4.12 -6.72 -11.92
C SER A 52 5.35 -6.44 -11.06
N ILE A 53 6.47 -6.02 -11.67
CA ILE A 53 7.68 -5.57 -10.95
C ILE A 53 7.37 -4.36 -10.06
N VAL A 54 6.76 -3.32 -10.64
CA VAL A 54 6.44 -2.08 -9.91
C VAL A 54 5.56 -2.36 -8.70
N LEU A 55 4.49 -3.15 -8.86
CA LEU A 55 3.63 -3.53 -7.75
C LEU A 55 4.35 -4.40 -6.71
N GLY A 56 5.20 -5.34 -7.15
CA GLY A 56 6.03 -6.15 -6.26
C GLY A 56 6.89 -5.28 -5.35
N ILE A 57 7.57 -4.29 -5.92
CA ILE A 57 8.40 -3.32 -5.18
C ILE A 57 7.54 -2.48 -4.23
N ILE A 58 6.40 -1.95 -4.67
CA ILE A 58 5.50 -1.15 -3.83
C ILE A 58 5.02 -1.97 -2.63
N TYR A 59 4.65 -3.23 -2.82
CA TYR A 59 4.18 -4.10 -1.75
C TYR A 59 5.28 -4.38 -0.72
N ILE A 60 6.50 -4.66 -1.18
CA ILE A 60 7.65 -4.85 -0.28
C ILE A 60 7.99 -3.55 0.44
N ALA A 61 8.06 -2.42 -0.26
CA ALA A 61 8.39 -1.13 0.35
C ALA A 61 7.36 -0.68 1.39
N THR A 62 6.07 -0.97 1.14
CA THR A 62 4.99 -0.59 2.06
C THR A 62 4.72 -1.62 3.17
N CYS A 63 5.42 -2.76 3.20
CA CYS A 63 5.15 -3.81 4.19
C CYS A 63 5.47 -3.40 5.64
N LYS A 64 6.32 -2.39 5.86
CA LYS A 64 6.64 -1.85 7.20
C LYS A 64 5.90 -0.54 7.50
N ARG A 65 5.24 0.06 6.51
CA ARG A 65 4.56 1.36 6.65
C ARG A 65 3.13 1.15 7.15
N ARG A 66 2.62 2.08 7.96
CA ARG A 66 1.19 2.09 8.33
C ARG A 66 0.35 2.50 7.11
N PRO A 67 -0.78 1.81 6.82
CA PRO A 67 -1.61 2.10 5.66
C PRO A 67 -2.35 3.44 5.82
N VAL A 68 -2.27 4.29 4.79
CA VAL A 68 -2.94 5.60 4.74
C VAL A 68 -4.13 5.49 3.80
N LYS A 69 -5.36 5.77 4.26
CA LYS A 69 -6.60 5.53 3.49
C LYS A 69 -6.52 5.98 2.04
N TRP A 70 -6.12 7.23 1.80
CA TRP A 70 -6.04 7.80 0.44
C TRP A 70 -5.05 7.08 -0.47
N GLN A 71 -3.83 6.78 0.02
CA GLN A 71 -2.84 6.05 -0.78
C GLN A 71 -3.32 4.64 -1.14
N GLU A 72 -4.03 4.04 -0.20
CA GLU A 72 -4.51 2.66 -0.31
C GLU A 72 -5.72 2.52 -1.22
N VAL A 73 -6.66 3.45 -1.14
CA VAL A 73 -7.79 3.54 -2.07
C VAL A 73 -7.28 3.82 -3.49
N THR A 74 -6.33 4.74 -3.65
CA THR A 74 -5.72 5.02 -4.96
C THR A 74 -5.07 3.76 -5.53
N LEU A 75 -4.29 3.02 -4.74
CA LEU A 75 -3.66 1.78 -5.19
C LEU A 75 -4.69 0.70 -5.53
N ALA A 76 -5.76 0.58 -4.73
CA ALA A 76 -6.84 -0.37 -4.94
C ALA A 76 -7.72 -0.03 -6.16
N CYS A 77 -7.76 1.23 -6.61
CA CYS A 77 -8.45 1.63 -7.83
C CYS A 77 -7.56 1.52 -9.08
N ILE A 78 -6.32 2.00 -9.00
CA ILE A 78 -5.39 2.03 -10.15
C ILE A 78 -5.02 0.62 -10.58
N THR A 79 -4.72 -0.28 -9.63
CA THR A 79 -4.28 -1.64 -9.91
C THR A 79 -5.25 -2.45 -10.77
N PRO A 80 -6.54 -2.59 -10.39
CA PRO A 80 -7.51 -3.29 -11.23
C PRO A 80 -7.82 -2.52 -12.52
N ALA A 81 -7.87 -1.18 -12.50
CA ALA A 81 -8.15 -0.41 -13.71
C ALA A 81 -7.07 -0.63 -14.78
N LEU A 82 -5.79 -0.57 -14.40
CA LEU A 82 -4.68 -0.81 -15.33
C LEU A 82 -4.66 -2.24 -15.83
N THR A 83 -4.89 -3.21 -14.93
CA THR A 83 -4.96 -4.65 -15.27
C THR A 83 -6.12 -4.95 -16.23
N LEU A 84 -7.29 -4.35 -16.05
CA LEU A 84 -8.44 -4.49 -16.95
C LEU A 84 -8.19 -3.84 -18.31
N PHE A 85 -7.61 -2.64 -18.31
CA PHE A 85 -7.28 -1.92 -19.54
C PHE A 85 -6.31 -2.74 -20.41
N THR A 86 -5.22 -3.21 -19.82
CA THR A 86 -4.23 -4.02 -20.55
C THR A 86 -4.79 -5.39 -20.94
N TYR A 87 -5.59 -6.05 -20.08
CA TYR A 87 -6.26 -7.31 -20.40
C TYR A 87 -7.20 -7.20 -21.60
N SER A 88 -8.04 -6.15 -21.65
CA SER A 88 -8.95 -5.93 -22.77
C SER A 88 -8.21 -5.75 -24.11
N SER A 89 -7.00 -5.20 -24.06
CA SER A 89 -6.12 -5.07 -25.24
C SER A 89 -5.45 -6.37 -25.69
N LEU A 90 -5.46 -7.41 -24.84
CA LEU A 90 -4.84 -8.72 -25.09
C LEU A 90 -5.85 -9.83 -25.41
N ILE A 91 -7.14 -9.63 -25.12
CA ILE A 91 -8.14 -10.70 -25.14
C ILE A 91 -8.26 -11.44 -26.48
N ALA A 92 -8.03 -10.73 -27.60
CA ALA A 92 -8.06 -11.30 -28.93
C ALA A 92 -6.91 -12.30 -29.19
N TYR A 93 -5.79 -12.15 -28.48
CA TYR A 93 -4.58 -12.97 -28.66
C TYR A 93 -4.50 -14.13 -27.64
N LEU A 94 -5.09 -13.95 -26.46
CA LEU A 94 -5.07 -14.94 -25.36
C LEU A 94 -5.46 -16.39 -25.76
N PRO A 95 -6.41 -16.65 -26.69
CA PRO A 95 -6.77 -18.02 -27.08
C PRO A 95 -5.61 -18.86 -27.62
N ALA A 96 -4.61 -18.24 -28.24
CA ALA A 96 -3.42 -18.92 -28.74
C ALA A 96 -2.38 -19.20 -27.62
N TYR A 97 -2.50 -18.51 -26.48
CA TYR A 97 -1.44 -18.35 -25.49
C TYR A 97 -1.90 -18.83 -24.09
N ASN A 98 -2.05 -20.15 -23.92
CA ASN A 98 -2.52 -20.78 -22.67
C ASN A 98 -1.65 -20.44 -21.44
N LEU A 99 -0.32 -20.49 -21.58
CA LEU A 99 0.60 -20.22 -20.47
C LEU A 99 0.49 -18.77 -19.99
N PHE A 100 0.38 -17.82 -20.92
CA PHE A 100 0.20 -16.41 -20.60
C PHE A 100 -1.13 -16.13 -19.87
N ARG A 101 -2.21 -16.83 -20.24
CA ARG A 101 -3.48 -16.75 -19.50
C ARG A 101 -3.32 -17.18 -18.04
N LEU A 102 -2.61 -18.28 -17.81
CA LEU A 102 -2.36 -18.79 -16.46
C LEU A 102 -1.50 -17.81 -15.64
N VAL A 103 -0.48 -17.21 -16.26
CA VAL A 103 0.35 -16.17 -15.63
C VAL A 103 -0.49 -14.94 -15.25
N LEU A 104 -1.33 -14.45 -16.17
CA LEU A 104 -2.24 -13.32 -15.91
C LEU A 104 -3.21 -13.62 -14.76
N PHE A 105 -3.71 -14.86 -14.68
CA PHE A 105 -4.55 -15.28 -13.57
C PHE A 105 -3.80 -15.18 -12.23
N PHE A 106 -2.57 -15.71 -12.15
CA PHE A 106 -1.75 -15.60 -10.93
C PHE A 106 -1.40 -14.16 -10.58
N LEU A 107 -1.15 -13.31 -11.58
CA LEU A 107 -0.91 -11.88 -11.39
C LEU A 107 -2.10 -11.21 -10.68
N ILE A 108 -3.33 -11.45 -11.15
CA ILE A 108 -4.55 -10.90 -10.52
C ILE A 108 -4.68 -11.41 -9.07
N VAL A 109 -4.47 -12.71 -8.85
CA VAL A 109 -4.55 -13.31 -7.51
C VAL A 109 -3.53 -12.67 -6.56
N PHE A 110 -2.28 -12.49 -7.00
CA PHE A 110 -1.22 -11.92 -6.17
C PHE A 110 -1.40 -10.42 -5.92
N GLN A 111 -1.94 -9.68 -6.89
CA GLN A 111 -2.36 -8.30 -6.66
C GLN A 111 -3.43 -8.22 -5.57
N CYS A 112 -4.47 -9.06 -5.63
CA CYS A 112 -5.52 -9.06 -4.60
C CYS A 112 -5.00 -9.37 -3.19
N LEU A 113 -3.92 -10.17 -3.05
CA LEU A 113 -3.34 -10.51 -1.75
C LEU A 113 -2.73 -9.31 -1.00
N GLY A 114 -2.18 -8.32 -1.72
CA GLY A 114 -1.54 -7.16 -1.10
C GLY A 114 -2.45 -5.95 -0.91
N LEU A 115 -3.70 -6.03 -1.39
CA LEU A 115 -4.70 -4.99 -1.19
C LEU A 115 -5.26 -5.02 0.25
N PRO A 116 -5.48 -3.84 0.86
CA PRO A 116 -6.09 -3.75 2.18
C PRO A 116 -7.60 -4.01 2.13
N GLY A 117 -8.17 -4.44 3.25
CA GLY A 117 -9.62 -4.56 3.40
C GLY A 117 -10.30 -3.23 3.72
N LYS A 118 -11.61 -3.26 3.98
CA LYS A 118 -12.44 -2.07 4.30
C LYS A 118 -11.88 -1.21 5.44
N ASN A 119 -11.24 -1.84 6.43
CA ASN A 119 -10.67 -1.18 7.61
C ASN A 119 -9.13 -1.21 7.62
N GLY A 120 -8.48 -1.54 6.50
CA GLY A 120 -7.03 -1.72 6.41
C GLY A 120 -6.62 -3.18 6.52
N PHE A 121 -5.51 -3.46 7.20
CA PHE A 121 -5.07 -4.82 7.50
C PHE A 121 -5.43 -5.17 8.95
N LYS A 122 -5.69 -6.46 9.23
CA LYS A 122 -6.10 -6.94 10.56
C LYS A 122 -5.19 -6.43 11.70
N ASP A 123 -3.88 -6.43 11.48
CA ASP A 123 -2.88 -6.01 12.47
C ASP A 123 -2.41 -4.55 12.25
N TYR A 124 -2.88 -3.89 11.19
CA TYR A 124 -2.51 -2.53 10.79
C TYR A 124 -3.74 -1.80 10.23
N PRO A 125 -4.60 -1.25 11.10
CA PRO A 125 -5.74 -0.45 10.65
C PRO A 125 -5.27 0.83 9.96
N TYR A 126 -6.16 1.45 9.19
CA TYR A 126 -5.86 2.71 8.53
C TYR A 126 -5.48 3.81 9.52
N LYS A 127 -4.51 4.65 9.15
CA LYS A 127 -4.27 5.91 9.85
C LYS A 127 -5.47 6.82 9.58
N ASP A 128 -6.39 6.91 10.54
CA ASP A 128 -7.45 7.91 10.49
C ASP A 128 -6.82 9.30 10.49
N GLN A 129 -7.16 10.11 9.49
CA GLN A 129 -6.93 11.55 9.56
C GLN A 129 -7.92 12.08 10.60
N GLY A 130 -7.45 12.32 11.82
CA GLY A 130 -8.23 12.97 12.86
C GLY A 130 -9.23 12.06 13.58
N HIS A 131 -8.73 11.04 14.27
CA HIS A 131 -9.22 10.75 15.61
C HIS A 131 -8.09 10.01 16.33
N ASP A 132 -7.35 10.75 17.17
CA ASP A 132 -6.59 10.15 18.24
C ASP A 132 -7.60 9.44 19.15
N SER A 133 -7.86 8.16 18.87
CA SER A 133 -8.49 7.28 19.85
C SER A 133 -7.48 7.03 20.97
N GLN A 134 -7.48 7.98 21.90
CA GLN A 134 -7.38 7.79 23.34
C GLN A 134 -6.56 6.57 23.78
N SER A 135 -5.25 6.79 23.82
CA SER A 135 -4.44 6.35 24.96
C SER A 135 -3.91 7.60 25.68
N GLN A 136 -4.82 8.49 26.10
CA GLN A 136 -4.54 9.61 26.99
C GLN A 136 -5.67 9.72 28.01
N GLY A 137 -5.70 8.76 28.93
CA GLY A 137 -6.54 8.86 30.14
C GLY A 137 -5.92 9.71 31.24
N HIS A 138 -4.73 10.30 31.05
CA HIS A 138 -4.03 11.01 32.12
C HIS A 138 -3.56 12.44 31.74
N ASP A 139 -3.06 12.67 30.53
CA ASP A 139 -2.41 13.95 30.20
C ASP A 139 -3.36 15.11 29.85
N SER A 140 -4.51 14.83 29.22
CA SER A 140 -5.41 15.92 28.77
C SER A 140 -6.04 16.68 29.94
N GLN A 141 -6.33 16.00 31.06
CA GLN A 141 -6.81 16.69 32.28
C GLN A 141 -5.71 17.51 32.95
N SER A 142 -4.46 17.07 32.89
CA SER A 142 -3.32 17.77 33.49
C SER A 142 -3.01 19.08 32.75
N ILE A 143 -3.11 19.07 31.42
CA ILE A 143 -2.86 20.26 30.58
C ILE A 143 -3.96 21.32 30.77
N ASP A 144 -5.23 20.91 30.82
CA ASP A 144 -6.35 21.84 31.06
C ASP A 144 -6.31 22.44 32.48
N LYS A 145 -5.87 21.67 33.48
CA LYS A 145 -5.66 22.18 34.84
C LYS A 145 -4.49 23.17 34.90
N LEU A 146 -3.40 22.89 34.18
CA LEU A 146 -2.25 23.79 34.07
C LEU A 146 -2.59 25.11 33.37
N ALA A 147 -3.43 25.07 32.33
CA ALA A 147 -3.90 26.27 31.64
C ALA A 147 -4.73 27.16 32.58
N LYS A 148 -5.64 26.58 33.36
CA LYS A 148 -6.44 27.31 34.35
C LYS A 148 -5.58 27.86 35.50
N LEU A 149 -4.59 27.10 35.97
CA LEU A 149 -3.67 27.58 37.00
C LEU A 149 -2.85 28.77 36.51
N LYS A 150 -2.41 28.74 35.25
CA LYS A 150 -1.66 29.86 34.66
C LYS A 150 -2.54 31.09 34.50
N GLU A 151 -3.79 30.91 34.10
CA GLU A 151 -4.77 31.99 34.01
C GLU A 151 -5.04 32.65 35.39
N LEU A 152 -5.11 31.85 36.46
CA LEU A 152 -5.27 32.35 37.83
C LEU A 152 -4.03 33.12 38.34
N LEU A 153 -2.83 32.71 37.93
CA LEU A 153 -1.58 33.41 38.23
C LEU A 153 -1.52 34.74 37.46
N ASP A 154 -1.85 34.70 36.18
CA ASP A 154 -1.88 35.89 35.31
C ASP A 154 -2.97 36.89 35.74
N SER A 155 -4.07 36.41 36.35
CA SER A 155 -5.10 37.26 36.97
C SER A 155 -4.74 37.76 38.38
N GLY A 156 -3.57 37.39 38.91
CA GLY A 156 -3.12 37.74 40.27
C GLY A 156 -3.95 37.13 41.40
N ALA A 157 -4.74 36.08 41.10
CA ALA A 157 -5.62 35.41 42.05
C ALA A 157 -4.85 34.37 42.91
N ILE A 158 -3.71 33.90 42.43
CA ILE A 158 -2.76 33.05 43.16
C ILE A 158 -1.34 33.62 43.06
N THR A 159 -0.51 33.27 44.02
CA THR A 159 0.92 33.64 44.03
C THR A 159 1.77 32.62 43.28
N GLN A 160 2.99 33.01 42.87
CA GLN A 160 3.93 32.12 42.18
C GLN A 160 4.25 30.85 43.00
N GLU A 161 4.31 30.98 44.32
CA GLU A 161 4.58 29.87 45.24
C GLU A 161 3.42 28.85 45.28
N GLU A 162 2.17 29.32 45.19
CA GLU A 162 0.97 28.46 45.14
C GLU A 162 0.85 27.74 43.79
N PHE A 163 1.21 28.43 42.70
CA PHE A 163 1.26 27.83 41.36
C PHE A 163 2.27 26.69 41.28
N ASP A 164 3.46 26.85 41.85
CA ASP A 164 4.51 25.83 41.81
C ASP A 164 4.14 24.59 42.66
N GLN A 165 3.46 24.77 43.80
CA GLN A 165 2.97 23.65 44.62
C GLN A 165 1.87 22.83 43.93
N GLU A 166 0.93 23.47 43.23
CA GLU A 166 -0.13 22.76 42.50
C GLU A 166 0.39 22.13 41.20
N LYS A 167 1.37 22.76 40.54
CA LYS A 167 2.07 22.16 39.41
C LYS A 167 2.79 20.87 39.79
N GLU A 168 3.46 20.81 40.95
CA GLU A 168 4.08 19.56 41.43
C GLU A 168 3.05 18.45 41.71
N LYS A 169 1.84 18.78 42.16
CA LYS A 169 0.76 17.81 42.40
C LYS A 169 0.16 17.22 41.12
N ILE A 170 0.24 17.95 40.01
CA ILE A 170 -0.28 17.50 38.70
C ILE A 170 0.70 16.52 38.03
N TRP A 171 1.99 16.55 38.41
CA TRP A 171 3.05 15.74 37.83
C TRP A 171 3.50 14.55 38.71
N LYS A 172 2.86 14.33 39.86
CA LYS A 172 3.04 13.16 40.73
C LYS A 172 1.93 12.14 40.50
#